data_AF-A0A530AEF9-F1
#
_entry.id   AF-A0A530AEF9-F1
#
_cell.length_a   1.000
_cell.length_b   1.000
_cell.length_c   1.000
_cell.angle_alpha   90.00
_cell.angle_beta   90.00
_cell.angle_gamma   90.00
#
_symmetry.space_group_name_H-M   'P 1'
#
loop_
_entity.id
_entity.type
_entity.pdbx_description
1 polymer ?
#
loop_
_entity_poly.entity_id
_entity_poly.type
_entity_poly.pdbx_seq_one_letter_code
_entity_poly.pdbx_strand_id
1 'polypeptide(L)'
;PLIPEGPKARPVVAMDYNLYVRHSDGAEKPAMAGEFTERAYQAFRAAFDTQYNGKRLPLELGFHFTLMNNGAYWDALERFAGEVCVKADVECISFRDYVARQRASRAQASVGG
;
A
#
# COMPACT_ATOMS: atom_id res chain seq x y z
N PRO A 1 0.26 7.69 4.29
CA PRO A 1 -1.11 7.97 3.76
C PRO A 1 -2.14 7.12 4.51
N LEU A 2 -3.44 7.48 4.48
CA LEU A 2 -4.50 6.67 5.07
C LEU A 2 -5.17 5.79 4.00
N ILE A 3 -5.49 4.54 4.33
CA ILE A 3 -6.23 3.60 3.48
C ILE A 3 -7.55 3.20 4.15
N PRO A 4 -8.61 2.91 3.38
CA PRO A 4 -9.88 2.45 3.93
C PRO A 4 -9.77 0.98 4.37
N GLU A 5 -10.13 0.68 5.61
CA GLU A 5 -10.05 -0.69 6.14
C GLU A 5 -11.34 -1.11 6.85
N GLY A 6 -11.72 -2.37 6.65
CA GLY A 6 -12.85 -3.02 7.31
C GLY A 6 -14.22 -2.61 6.76
N PRO A 7 -15.32 -3.15 7.34
CA PRO A 7 -16.68 -2.99 6.80
C PRO A 7 -17.19 -1.55 6.75
N LYS A 8 -16.68 -0.69 7.63
CA LYS A 8 -17.01 0.75 7.68
C LYS A 8 -15.98 1.62 6.97
N ALA A 9 -15.02 1.01 6.24
CA ALA A 9 -13.93 1.69 5.55
C ALA A 9 -13.22 2.73 6.44
N ARG A 10 -12.99 2.39 7.72
CA ARG A 10 -12.39 3.33 8.66
C ARG A 10 -10.94 3.58 8.24
N PRO A 11 -10.51 4.85 8.13
CA PRO A 11 -9.14 5.15 7.75
C PRO A 11 -8.13 4.56 8.75
N VAL A 12 -7.09 3.93 8.20
CA VAL A 12 -5.91 3.46 8.94
C VAL A 12 -4.65 3.92 8.20
N VAL A 13 -3.57 4.19 8.94
CA VAL A 13 -2.27 4.48 8.31
C VAL A 13 -1.84 3.26 7.50
N ALA A 14 -1.37 3.49 6.27
CA ALA A 14 -0.94 2.47 5.31
C ALA A 14 0.39 1.81 5.71
N MET A 15 0.45 1.25 6.91
CA MET A 15 1.59 0.56 7.49
C MET A 15 1.10 -0.76 8.08
N ASP A 16 1.85 -1.84 7.85
CA ASP A 16 1.56 -3.17 8.39
C ASP A 16 1.35 -3.19 9.91
N TYR A 17 2.13 -2.44 10.69
CA TYR A 17 1.96 -2.37 12.15
C TYR A 17 0.60 -1.76 12.55
N ASN A 18 0.11 -0.77 11.79
CA ASN A 18 -1.20 -0.19 12.07
C ASN A 18 -2.34 -1.15 11.72
N LEU A 19 -2.16 -1.99 10.70
CA LEU A 19 -3.07 -3.10 10.39
C LEU A 19 -2.99 -4.18 11.48
N TYR A 20 -1.80 -4.53 11.95
CA TYR A 20 -1.59 -5.44 13.09
C TYR A 20 -2.32 -5.01 14.34
N VAL A 21 -2.19 -3.74 14.74
CA VAL A 21 -2.96 -3.20 15.86
C VAL A 21 -4.47 -3.21 15.57
N ARG A 22 -4.88 -2.89 14.33
CA ARG A 22 -6.31 -2.89 13.92
C ARG A 22 -6.95 -4.28 13.93
N HIS A 23 -6.20 -5.31 13.53
CA HIS A 23 -6.70 -6.65 13.28
C HIS A 23 -6.61 -7.54 14.52
N SER A 24 -5.55 -7.38 15.31
CA SER A 24 -5.27 -8.29 16.42
C SER A 24 -4.88 -7.59 17.72
N ASP A 25 -5.14 -6.29 17.85
CA ASP A 25 -4.84 -5.47 19.03
C ASP A 25 -3.34 -5.45 19.38
N GLY A 26 -2.49 -5.69 18.38
CA GLY A 26 -1.04 -5.74 18.59
C GLY A 26 -0.54 -7.06 19.19
N ALA A 27 -1.38 -8.10 19.21
CA ALA A 27 -1.04 -9.44 19.65
C ALA A 27 -1.11 -10.45 18.50
N GLU A 28 -0.23 -11.45 18.51
CA GLU A 28 -0.20 -12.47 17.47
C GLU A 28 -1.45 -13.36 17.52
N LYS A 29 -2.14 -13.48 16.38
CA LYS A 29 -3.29 -14.37 16.18
C LYS A 29 -3.11 -15.19 14.89
N PRO A 30 -2.13 -16.11 14.84
CA PRO A 30 -1.74 -16.81 13.60
C PRO A 30 -2.87 -17.61 12.96
N ALA A 31 -3.81 -18.14 13.75
CA ALA A 31 -4.99 -18.84 13.24
C ALA A 31 -5.92 -17.95 12.37
N MET A 32 -5.81 -16.62 12.50
CA MET A 32 -6.59 -15.63 11.76
C MET A 32 -5.83 -15.04 10.58
N ALA A 33 -4.60 -15.50 10.30
CA ALA A 33 -3.71 -14.92 9.28
C ALA A 33 -4.41 -14.76 7.93
N GLY A 34 -5.12 -15.78 7.45
CA GLY A 34 -5.84 -15.71 6.18
C GLY A 34 -6.92 -14.61 6.13
N GLU A 35 -7.66 -14.39 7.23
CA GLU A 35 -8.62 -13.28 7.29
C GLU A 35 -7.90 -11.92 7.21
N PHE A 36 -6.81 -11.78 7.95
CA PHE A 36 -6.05 -10.52 7.98
C PHE A 36 -5.35 -10.24 6.66
N THR A 37 -4.84 -11.27 5.97
CA THR A 37 -4.30 -11.18 4.61
C THR A 37 -5.36 -10.63 3.67
N GLU A 38 -6.56 -11.21 3.64
CA GLU A 38 -7.62 -10.78 2.73
C GLU A 38 -8.08 -9.35 3.05
N ARG A 39 -8.24 -9.01 4.33
CA ARG A 39 -8.61 -7.64 4.74
C ARG A 39 -7.56 -6.60 4.35
N ALA A 40 -6.28 -6.89 4.57
CA ALA A 40 -5.18 -6.01 4.19
C ALA A 40 -5.12 -5.85 2.66
N TYR A 41 -5.23 -6.95 1.91
CA TYR A 41 -5.25 -6.95 0.46
C TYR A 41 -6.40 -6.08 -0.09
N GLN A 42 -7.62 -6.23 0.43
CA GLN A 42 -8.76 -5.42 0.02
C GLN A 42 -8.55 -3.93 0.31
N ALA A 43 -7.96 -3.58 1.45
CA ALA A 43 -7.61 -2.20 1.78
C ALA A 43 -6.58 -1.62 0.79
N PHE A 44 -5.55 -2.39 0.42
CA PHE A 44 -4.54 -1.98 -0.56
C PHE A 44 -5.15 -1.80 -1.95
N ARG A 45 -5.98 -2.75 -2.41
CA ARG A 45 -6.69 -2.69 -3.70
C ARG A 45 -7.62 -1.48 -3.77
N ALA A 46 -8.42 -1.24 -2.74
CA ALA A 46 -9.33 -0.09 -2.71
C ALA A 46 -8.58 1.25 -2.74
N ALA A 47 -7.45 1.35 -2.02
CA ALA A 47 -6.60 2.54 -2.05
C ALA A 47 -5.98 2.75 -3.44
N PHE A 48 -5.50 1.68 -4.08
CA PHE A 48 -4.98 1.73 -5.44
C PHE A 48 -6.06 2.13 -6.44
N ASP A 49 -7.21 1.46 -6.45
CA ASP A 49 -8.28 1.71 -7.41
C ASP A 49 -8.80 3.16 -7.30
N THR A 50 -8.80 3.75 -6.10
CA THR A 50 -9.10 5.17 -5.89
C THR A 50 -8.12 6.09 -6.61
N GLN A 51 -6.82 5.80 -6.55
CA GLN A 51 -5.82 6.63 -7.23
C GLN A 51 -5.76 6.34 -8.72
N TYR A 52 -5.87 5.07 -9.10
CA TYR A 52 -5.81 4.61 -10.48
C TYR A 52 -6.96 5.15 -11.33
N ASN A 53 -8.16 5.23 -10.76
CA ASN A 53 -9.33 5.81 -11.43
C ASN A 53 -9.53 7.31 -11.15
N GLY A 54 -8.60 7.93 -10.43
CA GLY A 54 -8.76 9.29 -9.91
C GLY A 54 -7.56 10.16 -10.16
N LYS A 55 -7.10 10.83 -9.09
CA LYS A 55 -6.06 11.86 -9.16
C LYS A 55 -4.65 11.32 -9.42
N ARG A 56 -4.46 9.99 -9.46
CA ARG A 56 -3.17 9.32 -9.66
C ARG A 56 -2.09 9.81 -8.67
N LEU A 57 -2.47 10.07 -7.41
CA LEU A 57 -1.47 10.36 -6.38
C LEU A 57 -0.67 9.08 -6.06
N PRO A 58 0.63 9.18 -5.72
CA PRO A 58 1.42 8.03 -5.34
C PRO A 58 0.81 7.29 -4.14
N LEU A 59 0.67 5.97 -4.26
CA LEU A 59 0.30 5.09 -3.15
C LEU A 59 1.57 4.60 -2.46
N GLU A 60 1.69 4.85 -1.18
CA GLU A 60 2.80 4.40 -0.33
C GLU A 60 2.25 3.41 0.70
N LEU A 61 2.85 2.22 0.75
CA LEU A 61 2.56 1.17 1.72
C LEU A 61 3.88 0.84 2.44
N GLY A 62 3.93 1.05 3.76
CA GLY A 62 5.15 0.78 4.53
C GLY A 62 5.06 -0.50 5.35
N PHE A 63 6.20 -1.17 5.47
CA PHE A 63 6.31 -2.50 6.06
C PHE A 63 7.50 -2.59 6.99
N HIS A 64 7.34 -3.34 8.07
CA HIS A 64 8.41 -3.78 8.93
C HIS A 64 8.93 -5.14 8.44
N PHE A 65 10.22 -5.40 8.62
CA PHE A 65 10.83 -6.71 8.36
C PHE A 65 10.52 -7.70 9.49
N THR A 66 9.23 -7.91 9.75
CA THR A 66 8.72 -8.81 10.79
C THR A 66 7.43 -9.45 10.30
N LEU A 67 7.30 -10.76 10.46
CA LEU A 67 6.16 -11.54 9.98
C LEU A 67 5.00 -11.53 10.99
N MET A 68 4.43 -10.35 11.23
CA MET A 68 3.28 -10.19 12.12
C MET A 68 2.06 -10.98 11.64
N ASN A 69 1.33 -11.60 12.57
CA ASN A 69 0.20 -12.51 12.30
C ASN A 69 0.53 -13.59 11.26
N ASN A 70 1.65 -14.29 11.46
CA ASN A 70 2.13 -15.34 10.56
C ASN A 70 2.32 -14.87 9.11
N GLY A 71 2.80 -13.64 8.92
CA GLY A 71 3.12 -13.08 7.60
C GLY A 71 1.94 -12.48 6.83
N ALA A 72 0.75 -12.38 7.44
CA ALA A 72 -0.47 -11.98 6.75
C ALA A 72 -0.36 -10.71 5.88
N TYR A 73 0.34 -9.68 6.38
CA TYR A 73 0.49 -8.42 5.67
C TYR A 73 1.47 -8.51 4.50
N TRP A 74 2.52 -9.33 4.64
CA TRP A 74 3.49 -9.58 3.57
C TRP A 74 2.84 -10.38 2.43
N ASP A 75 2.04 -11.40 2.76
CA ASP A 75 1.28 -12.17 1.76
C ASP A 75 0.30 -11.26 0.99
N ALA A 76 -0.36 -10.33 1.71
CA ALA A 76 -1.25 -9.36 1.09
C ALA A 76 -0.50 -8.39 0.15
N LEU A 77 0.70 -7.94 0.55
CA LEU A 77 1.56 -7.10 -0.26
C LEU A 77 2.05 -7.83 -1.52
N GLU A 78 2.51 -9.07 -1.37
CA GLU A 78 3.02 -9.87 -2.49
C GLU A 78 1.95 -10.07 -3.56
N ARG A 79 0.74 -10.49 -3.15
CA ARG A 79 -0.40 -10.62 -4.06
C ARG A 79 -0.75 -9.28 -4.72
N PHE A 80 -0.86 -8.21 -3.94
CA PHE A 80 -1.17 -6.88 -4.45
C PHE A 80 -0.15 -6.42 -5.49
N ALA A 81 1.14 -6.54 -5.18
CA ALA A 81 2.23 -6.13 -6.05
C ALA A 81 2.28 -6.97 -7.33
N GLY A 82 2.08 -8.29 -7.24
CA GLY A 82 2.02 -9.18 -8.39
C GLY A 82 0.92 -8.82 -9.39
N GLU A 83 -0.22 -8.31 -8.92
CA GLU A 83 -1.34 -7.87 -9.78
C GLU A 83 -1.18 -6.44 -10.32
N VAL A 84 -0.58 -5.56 -9.52
CA VAL A 84 -0.57 -4.11 -9.78
C VAL A 84 0.71 -3.65 -10.47
N CYS A 85 1.87 -4.11 -10.03
CA CYS A 85 3.17 -3.65 -10.54
C CYS A 85 3.46 -4.11 -11.97
N VAL A 86 2.68 -5.06 -12.50
CA VAL A 86 2.80 -5.57 -13.87
C VAL A 86 1.91 -4.82 -14.87
N LYS A 87 1.08 -3.88 -14.42
CA LYS A 87 0.23 -3.08 -15.30
C LYS A 87 1.07 -2.07 -16.08
N ALA A 88 0.78 -1.90 -17.37
CA ALA A 88 1.58 -1.08 -18.28
C ALA A 88 1.69 0.40 -17.87
N ASP A 89 0.71 0.93 -17.13
CA ASP A 89 0.63 2.32 -16.69
C ASP A 89 0.83 2.47 -15.16
N VAL A 90 1.49 1.49 -14.52
CA VAL A 90 1.85 1.51 -13.10
C VAL A 90 3.34 1.30 -12.93
N GLU A 91 3.93 2.05 -12.00
CA GLU A 91 5.33 1.90 -11.62
C GLU A 91 5.45 1.66 -10.12
N CYS A 92 6.03 0.51 -9.74
CA CYS A 92 6.41 0.22 -8.37
C CYS A 92 7.90 0.50 -8.20
N ILE A 93 8.22 1.69 -7.68
CA ILE A 93 9.58 2.23 -7.59
C ILE A 93 9.94 2.63 -6.17
N SER A 94 11.24 2.79 -5.92
CA SER A 94 11.71 3.31 -4.63
C SER A 94 11.34 4.79 -4.47
N PHE A 95 11.24 5.25 -3.22
CA PHE A 95 11.02 6.66 -2.91
C PHE A 95 12.11 7.57 -3.51
N ARG A 96 13.36 7.09 -3.53
CA ARG A 96 14.49 7.77 -4.17
C ARG A 96 14.21 8.03 -5.64
N ASP A 97 13.80 7.01 -6.37
CA ASP A 97 13.57 7.12 -7.82
C ASP A 97 12.35 8.00 -8.12
N TYR A 98 11.30 7.94 -7.29
CA TYR A 98 10.16 8.85 -7.38
C TYR A 98 10.59 10.32 -7.23
N VAL A 99 11.37 10.65 -6.20
CA VAL A 99 11.86 12.02 -5.98
C VAL A 99 12.75 12.49 -7.13
N ALA A 100 13.63 11.62 -7.63
CA ALA A 100 14.49 11.94 -8.77
C ALA A 100 13.69 12.31 -10.02
N ARG A 101 12.65 11.54 -10.35
CA ARG A 101 11.75 11.79 -11.49
C ARG A 101 10.94 13.08 -11.32
N GLN A 102 10.38 13.31 -10.13
CA GLN A 102 9.64 14.55 -9.84
C GLN A 102 10.49 15.80 -10.02
N ARG A 103 11.77 15.76 -9.61
CA ARG A 103 12.72 16.85 -9.84
C ARG A 103 12.98 17.07 -11.33
N ALA A 104 13.21 16.00 -12.08
CA ALA A 104 13.43 16.07 -13.53
C ALA A 104 12.22 16.66 -14.27
N SER A 105 11.00 16.21 -13.95
CA SER A 105 9.77 16.74 -14.55
C SER A 105 9.55 18.22 -14.25
N ARG A 106 9.84 18.67 -13.02
CA ARG A 106 9.77 20.10 -12.66
C ARG A 106 10.79 20.94 -13.43
N ALA A 107 12.03 20.44 -13.58
CA ALA A 107 13.06 21.11 -14.36
C ALA A 107 12.65 21.26 -15.84
N GLN A 108 12.07 20.22 -16.44
CA GLN A 108 11.54 20.28 -17.81
C GLN A 108 10.41 21.30 -17.95
N ALA A 109 9.50 21.39 -17.00
CA ALA A 109 8.42 22.38 -17.02
C ALA A 109 8.94 23.83 -16.95
N SER A 110 10.07 24.07 -16.25
CA SER A 110 10.66 25.42 -16.14
C SER A 110 11.44 25.89 -17.38
N VAL A 111 11.87 24.99 -18.26
CA VAL A 111 12.64 25.36 -19.47
C VAL A 111 11.77 25.52 -20.72
N GLY A 112 10.50 25.10 -20.67
CA GLY A 112 9.56 25.16 -21.80
C GLY A 112 8.57 26.33 -21.75
N GLY A 113 8.82 27.36 -20.94
CA GLY A 113 7.98 28.55 -20.77
C GLY A 113 8.58 29.82 -21.36
#